data_AF-A0A8H7T5K2-F1
#
_entry.id   AF-A0A8H7T5K2-F1
#
_cell.length_a   1.000
_cell.length_b   1.000
_cell.length_c   1.000
_cell.angle_alpha   90.00
_cell.angle_beta   90.00
_cell.angle_gamma   90.00
#
_symmetry.space_group_name_H-M   'P 1'
#
loop_
_entity.id
_entity.type
_entity.pdbx_description
1 polymer ?
#
loop_
_entity_poly.entity_id
_entity_poly.type
_entity_poly.pdbx_seq_one_letter_code
_entity_poly.pdbx_strand_id
1 'polypeptide(L)'
;MPSKSVLNRFYDHIHHRIQNRRNPPSQSHRDPPPYTTIPFKLHGISATDTPQWLWSTAQCQSWITAVAITLWNCQEEEAERLASMFHGSGSYLWCLKSETWKAWYGSARGTSIFNMLRACMKEPGAVPKSITFDHD
;
A
#
# COMPACT_ATOMS: atom_id res chain seq x y z
N MET A 1 -44.70 8.86 21.01
CA MET A 1 -43.59 9.79 20.72
C MET A 1 -42.85 10.06 22.03
N PRO A 2 -41.64 9.50 22.26
CA PRO A 2 -40.97 9.63 23.54
C PRO A 2 -40.31 11.01 23.70
N SER A 3 -40.37 11.50 24.94
CA SER A 3 -40.00 12.84 25.40
C SER A 3 -38.51 13.17 25.25
N LYS A 4 -38.22 14.43 24.92
CA LYS A 4 -36.89 15.04 24.71
C LYS A 4 -35.95 14.95 25.93
N SER A 5 -36.39 14.45 27.08
CA SER A 5 -35.57 14.41 28.31
C SER A 5 -34.65 13.20 28.46
N VAL A 6 -34.85 12.13 27.67
CA VAL A 6 -33.98 10.92 27.74
C VAL A 6 -32.73 11.07 26.88
N LEU A 7 -32.83 11.78 25.74
CA LEU A 7 -31.70 12.06 24.86
C LEU A 7 -30.66 13.00 25.49
N ASN A 8 -31.09 13.96 26.33
CA ASN A 8 -30.14 14.89 26.97
C ASN A 8 -29.26 14.23 28.03
N ARG A 9 -29.72 13.20 28.74
CA ARG A 9 -28.91 12.53 29.78
C ARG A 9 -27.78 11.66 29.20
N PHE A 10 -27.92 11.21 27.95
CA PHE A 10 -26.87 10.44 27.27
C PHE A 10 -25.73 11.33 26.75
N TYR A 11 -26.03 12.58 26.38
CA TYR A 11 -25.01 13.54 25.95
C TYR A 11 -24.13 14.02 27.11
N ASP A 12 -24.70 14.29 28.28
CA ASP A 12 -23.94 14.83 29.42
C ASP A 12 -22.94 13.83 30.01
N HIS A 13 -23.20 12.52 29.93
CA HIS A 13 -22.28 11.50 30.44
C HIS A 13 -21.03 11.30 29.57
N ILE A 14 -21.14 11.52 28.25
CA ILE A 14 -20.03 11.37 27.31
C ILE A 14 -19.09 12.58 27.38
N HIS A 15 -19.62 13.80 27.52
CA HIS A 15 -18.79 15.00 27.58
C HIS A 15 -17.94 15.11 28.85
N HIS A 16 -18.39 14.56 29.98
CA HIS A 16 -17.64 14.63 31.24
C HIS A 16 -16.45 13.65 31.32
N ARG A 17 -16.46 12.57 30.53
CA ARG A 17 -15.34 11.59 30.46
C ARG A 17 -14.19 12.04 29.56
N ILE A 18 -14.41 13.01 28.68
CA ILE A 18 -13.39 13.52 27.74
C ILE A 18 -12.48 14.55 28.42
N GLN A 19 -12.94 15.25 29.45
CA GLN A 19 -12.19 16.35 30.08
C GLN A 19 -11.12 15.92 31.11
N ASN A 20 -10.98 14.63 31.43
CA ASN A 20 -10.11 14.17 32.52
C ASN A 20 -8.94 13.24 32.12
N ARG A 21 -8.56 13.18 30.84
CA ARG A 21 -7.27 12.59 30.46
C ARG A 21 -6.22 13.67 30.31
N ARG A 22 -5.49 13.84 31.41
CA ARG A 22 -4.19 14.53 31.52
C ARG A 22 -3.28 14.17 30.34
N ASN A 23 -2.67 15.22 29.80
CA ASN A 23 -1.63 15.26 28.77
C ASN A 23 -0.65 14.07 28.81
N PRO A 24 -0.42 13.38 27.68
CA PRO A 24 0.92 12.91 27.32
C PRO A 24 1.75 14.12 26.85
N PRO A 25 3.09 14.04 26.91
CA PRO A 25 3.97 15.15 26.57
C PRO A 25 3.80 15.53 25.10
N SER A 26 3.96 16.82 24.82
CA SER A 26 3.99 17.46 23.51
C SER A 26 4.62 16.54 22.45
N GLN A 27 3.77 15.84 21.70
CA GLN A 27 4.24 15.25 20.45
C GLN A 27 4.46 16.44 19.53
N SER A 28 5.74 16.80 19.35
CA SER A 28 6.20 17.65 18.28
C SER A 28 5.36 17.36 17.04
N HIS A 29 4.76 18.38 16.46
CA HIS A 29 4.26 18.36 15.10
C HIS A 29 5.42 17.85 14.23
N ARG A 30 5.51 16.54 14.02
CA ARG A 30 6.45 15.99 13.05
C ARG A 30 5.71 16.18 11.75
N ASP A 31 6.10 17.22 11.02
CA ASP A 31 5.78 17.32 9.61
C ASP A 31 6.05 15.95 8.97
N PRO A 32 5.14 15.46 8.09
CA PRO A 32 5.40 14.21 7.41
C PRO A 32 6.78 14.32 6.74
N PRO A 33 7.63 13.27 6.83
CA PRO A 33 8.93 13.32 6.20
C PRO A 33 8.73 13.71 4.74
N PRO A 34 9.48 14.70 4.22
CA PRO A 34 9.36 15.07 2.82
C PRO A 34 9.58 13.79 2.01
N TYR A 35 8.73 13.55 1.01
CA TYR A 35 8.76 12.37 0.15
C TYR A 35 10.11 12.15 -0.57
N THR A 36 11.06 13.08 -0.38
CA THR A 36 12.48 12.99 -0.70
C THR A 36 13.30 12.10 0.25
N THR A 37 12.74 11.65 1.37
CA THR A 37 13.44 10.87 2.40
C THR A 37 12.75 9.53 2.67
N ILE A 38 12.54 8.74 1.62
CA ILE A 38 12.35 7.30 1.81
C ILE A 38 13.75 6.69 1.89
N PRO A 39 14.18 6.13 3.04
CA PRO A 39 15.48 5.49 3.13
C PRO A 39 15.53 4.35 2.11
N PHE A 40 16.45 4.45 1.14
CA PHE A 40 16.77 3.35 0.23
C PHE A 40 17.42 2.22 1.02
N LYS A 41 16.62 1.36 1.66
CA LYS A 41 17.15 0.10 2.21
C LYS A 41 17.23 -0.91 1.08
N LEU A 42 18.45 -1.14 0.60
CA LEU A 42 18.76 -1.92 -0.59
C LEU A 42 19.23 -3.35 -0.27
N HIS A 43 18.61 -4.04 0.69
CA HIS A 43 18.92 -5.45 0.96
C HIS A 43 17.64 -6.28 1.14
N GLY A 44 17.41 -7.20 0.19
CA GLY A 44 16.41 -8.28 0.27
C GLY A 44 14.97 -7.83 0.07
N ILE A 45 14.56 -7.59 -1.19
CA ILE A 45 13.15 -7.36 -1.53
C ILE A 45 12.39 -8.68 -1.41
N SER A 46 11.36 -8.71 -0.56
CA SER A 46 10.47 -9.85 -0.31
C SER A 46 9.13 -9.69 -1.02
N ALA A 47 8.43 -10.81 -1.26
CA ALA A 47 7.07 -10.83 -1.78
C ALA A 47 6.07 -10.06 -0.90
N THR A 48 6.35 -9.96 0.40
CA THR A 48 5.53 -9.25 1.39
C THR A 48 5.83 -7.76 1.47
N ASP A 49 6.90 -7.29 0.83
CA ASP A 49 7.22 -5.87 0.85
C ASP A 49 6.19 -5.07 0.07
N THR A 50 5.92 -3.87 0.56
CA THR A 50 5.10 -2.90 -0.17
C THR A 50 5.91 -2.32 -1.31
N PRO A 51 5.44 -2.41 -2.58
CA PRO A 51 6.14 -1.77 -3.66
C PRO A 51 6.29 -0.27 -3.48
N GLN A 52 7.49 0.26 -3.64
CA GLN A 52 7.72 1.68 -3.37
C GLN A 52 7.51 2.52 -4.63
N TRP A 53 6.89 3.69 -4.50
CA TRP A 53 6.65 4.65 -5.59
C TRP A 53 7.93 4.95 -6.40
N LEU A 54 9.05 5.07 -5.69
CA LEU A 54 10.35 5.47 -6.25
C LEU A 54 11.26 4.29 -6.57
N TRP A 55 10.74 3.05 -6.61
CA TRP A 55 11.53 1.91 -7.07
C TRP A 55 11.96 2.07 -8.52
N SER A 56 13.20 1.67 -8.79
CA SER A 56 13.71 1.46 -10.14
C SER A 56 13.07 0.22 -10.78
N THR A 57 13.19 0.10 -12.11
CA THR A 57 12.75 -1.08 -12.84
C THR A 57 13.31 -2.37 -12.25
N ALA A 58 14.61 -2.40 -11.93
CA ALA A 58 15.26 -3.58 -11.36
C ALA A 58 14.63 -4.00 -10.02
N GLN A 59 14.31 -3.04 -9.15
CA GLN A 59 13.67 -3.33 -7.86
C GLN A 59 12.23 -3.84 -8.04
N CYS A 60 11.48 -3.24 -8.97
CA CYS A 60 10.15 -3.74 -9.33
C CYS A 60 10.22 -5.19 -9.84
N GLN A 61 11.19 -5.50 -10.70
CA GLN A 61 11.40 -6.84 -11.22
C GLN A 61 11.80 -7.80 -10.09
N SER A 62 12.73 -7.43 -9.21
CA SER A 62 13.08 -8.25 -8.03
C SER A 62 11.87 -8.56 -7.15
N TRP A 63 10.96 -7.60 -6.94
CA TRP A 63 9.73 -7.84 -6.20
C TRP A 63 8.79 -8.82 -6.92
N ILE A 64 8.60 -8.64 -8.23
CA ILE A 64 7.78 -9.57 -9.04
C ILE A 64 8.38 -10.98 -9.01
N THR A 65 9.70 -11.12 -9.10
CA THR A 65 10.40 -12.41 -8.95
C THR A 65 10.11 -13.03 -7.59
N ALA A 66 10.24 -12.26 -6.50
CA ALA A 66 9.96 -12.74 -5.15
C ALA A 66 8.49 -13.20 -4.99
N VAL A 67 7.53 -12.45 -5.54
CA VAL A 67 6.11 -12.80 -5.58
C VAL A 67 5.89 -14.10 -6.35
N ALA A 68 6.48 -14.25 -7.53
CA ALA A 68 6.32 -15.43 -8.37
C ALA A 68 6.87 -16.71 -7.69
N ILE A 69 8.04 -16.62 -7.05
CA ILE A 69 8.61 -17.73 -6.29
C ILE A 69 7.72 -18.06 -5.07
N THR A 70 7.41 -17.05 -4.26
CA THR A 70 6.78 -17.28 -2.94
C THR A 70 5.31 -17.65 -3.05
N LEU A 71 4.55 -16.99 -3.94
CA LEU A 71 3.09 -17.13 -4.02
C LEU A 71 2.65 -18.03 -5.16
N TRP A 72 3.41 -18.10 -6.25
CA TRP A 72 3.05 -18.93 -7.41
C TRP A 72 3.89 -20.19 -7.53
N ASN A 73 4.82 -20.42 -6.58
CA ASN A 73 5.72 -21.58 -6.53
C ASN A 73 6.49 -21.77 -7.84
N CYS A 74 6.86 -20.66 -8.50
CA CYS A 74 7.70 -20.68 -9.69
C CYS A 74 9.14 -21.04 -9.32
N GLN A 75 9.82 -21.71 -10.25
CA GLN A 75 11.28 -21.81 -10.21
C GLN A 75 11.89 -20.43 -10.52
N GLU A 76 13.11 -20.19 -10.05
CA GLU A 76 13.80 -18.90 -10.14
C GLU A 76 13.88 -18.39 -11.58
N GLU A 77 14.32 -19.21 -12.52
CA GLU A 77 14.43 -18.85 -13.95
C GLU A 77 13.08 -18.42 -14.55
N GLU A 78 11.99 -19.14 -14.23
CA GLU A 78 10.65 -18.77 -14.71
C GLU A 78 10.15 -17.49 -14.05
N ALA A 79 10.46 -17.28 -12.76
CA ALA A 79 10.11 -16.06 -12.04
C ALA A 79 10.82 -14.83 -12.63
N GLU A 80 12.11 -14.95 -12.95
CA GLU A 80 12.87 -13.90 -13.62
C GLU A 80 12.32 -13.60 -15.03
N ARG A 81 11.97 -14.64 -15.79
CA ARG A 81 11.36 -14.49 -17.11
C ARG A 81 10.03 -13.74 -17.02
N LEU A 82 9.18 -14.07 -16.05
CA LEU A 82 7.92 -13.35 -15.80
C LEU A 82 8.18 -11.90 -15.38
N ALA A 83 9.11 -11.66 -14.46
CA ALA A 83 9.47 -10.32 -14.00
C ALA A 83 10.01 -9.44 -15.14
N SER A 84 10.77 -10.02 -16.07
CA SER A 84 11.33 -9.31 -17.23
C SER A 84 10.28 -8.69 -18.16
N MET A 85 9.02 -9.15 -18.09
CA MET A 85 7.92 -8.56 -18.85
C MET A 85 7.58 -7.14 -18.37
N PHE A 86 7.84 -6.83 -17.09
CA PHE A 86 7.59 -5.51 -16.53
C PHE A 86 8.67 -4.51 -16.94
N HIS A 87 8.23 -3.39 -17.52
CA HIS A 87 9.06 -2.26 -17.92
C HIS A 87 8.47 -0.96 -17.35
N GLY A 88 9.18 -0.33 -16.43
CA GLY A 88 8.78 0.93 -15.81
C GLY A 88 9.35 1.10 -14.41
N SER A 89 9.05 2.22 -13.76
CA SER A 89 9.40 2.50 -12.37
C SER A 89 8.30 2.05 -11.41
N GLY A 90 8.55 2.19 -10.11
CA GLY A 90 7.59 1.90 -9.04
C GLY A 90 6.25 2.60 -9.23
N SER A 91 6.24 3.88 -9.62
CA SER A 91 5.01 4.59 -9.97
C SER A 91 4.20 3.89 -11.07
N TYR A 92 4.86 3.27 -12.06
CA TYR A 92 4.17 2.56 -13.13
C TYR A 92 3.50 1.27 -12.64
N LEU A 93 4.08 0.55 -11.66
CA LEU A 93 3.43 -0.62 -11.02
C LEU A 93 2.00 -0.27 -10.56
N TRP A 94 1.84 0.92 -9.97
CA TRP A 94 0.57 1.39 -9.40
C TRP A 94 -0.45 1.84 -10.46
N CYS A 95 0.03 2.32 -11.60
CA CYS A 95 -0.79 2.80 -12.71
C CYS A 95 -1.35 1.67 -13.58
N LEU A 96 -0.75 0.48 -13.55
CA LEU A 96 -1.17 -0.63 -14.41
C LEU A 96 -2.59 -1.12 -14.07
N LYS A 97 -3.38 -1.35 -15.13
CA LYS A 97 -4.73 -1.91 -15.04
C LYS A 97 -4.70 -3.42 -14.85
N SER A 98 -5.78 -3.98 -14.31
CA SER A 98 -5.91 -5.43 -14.07
C SER A 98 -5.72 -6.24 -15.35
N GLU A 99 -6.20 -5.73 -16.47
CA GLU A 99 -6.15 -6.34 -17.79
C GLU A 99 -4.71 -6.51 -18.27
N THR A 100 -3.84 -5.54 -18.00
CA THR A 100 -2.42 -5.64 -18.35
C THR A 100 -1.72 -6.75 -17.57
N TRP A 101 -1.98 -6.84 -16.27
CA TRP A 101 -1.43 -7.92 -15.44
C TRP A 101 -1.93 -9.31 -15.88
N LYS A 102 -3.21 -9.42 -16.23
CA LYS A 102 -3.81 -10.66 -16.74
C LYS A 102 -3.26 -11.04 -18.12
N ALA A 103 -3.00 -10.07 -18.99
CA ALA A 103 -2.39 -10.31 -20.29
C ALA A 103 -0.96 -10.87 -20.17
N TRP A 104 -0.20 -10.42 -19.17
CA TRP A 104 1.17 -10.90 -18.96
C TRP A 104 1.24 -12.26 -18.27
N TYR A 105 0.49 -12.46 -17.18
CA TYR A 105 0.68 -13.63 -16.30
C TYR A 105 -0.49 -14.63 -16.33
N GLY A 106 -1.51 -14.36 -17.14
CA GLY A 106 -2.77 -15.11 -17.15
C GLY A 106 -3.74 -14.63 -16.07
N SER A 107 -5.00 -15.08 -16.18
CA SER A 107 -6.11 -14.57 -15.38
C SER A 107 -5.88 -14.64 -13.86
N ALA A 108 -5.47 -15.82 -13.35
CA ALA A 108 -5.30 -16.04 -11.92
C ALA A 108 -4.14 -15.21 -11.32
N ARG A 109 -2.94 -15.33 -11.90
CA ARG A 109 -1.74 -14.63 -11.42
C ARG A 109 -1.86 -13.11 -11.58
N GLY A 110 -2.37 -12.66 -12.73
CA GLY A 110 -2.61 -11.24 -13.01
C GLY A 110 -3.61 -10.61 -12.06
N THR A 111 -4.70 -11.32 -11.72
CA THR A 111 -5.66 -10.86 -10.71
C THR A 111 -5.03 -10.81 -9.32
N SER A 112 -4.25 -11.83 -8.95
CA SER A 112 -3.57 -11.91 -7.66
C SER A 112 -2.62 -10.72 -7.43
N ILE A 113 -1.70 -10.44 -8.35
CA ILE A 113 -0.73 -9.35 -8.19
C ILE A 113 -1.41 -7.96 -8.20
N PHE A 114 -2.43 -7.77 -9.05
CA PHE A 114 -3.20 -6.53 -9.07
C PHE A 114 -3.89 -6.29 -7.72
N ASN A 115 -4.53 -7.30 -7.14
CA ASN A 115 -5.20 -7.17 -5.85
C ASN A 115 -4.21 -6.92 -4.71
N MET A 116 -3.02 -7.54 -4.74
CA MET A 116 -1.96 -7.27 -3.76
C MET A 116 -1.53 -5.81 -3.80
N LEU A 117 -1.27 -5.27 -4.99
CA LEU A 117 -0.98 -3.86 -5.15
C LEU A 117 -2.11 -3.02 -4.55
N ARG A 118 -3.37 -3.22 -4.97
CA ARG A 118 -4.49 -2.42 -4.45
C ARG A 118 -4.65 -2.51 -2.92
N ALA A 119 -4.37 -3.66 -2.31
CA ALA A 119 -4.40 -3.82 -0.86
C ALA A 119 -3.32 -2.99 -0.13
N CYS A 120 -2.13 -2.84 -0.72
CA CYS A 120 -1.00 -2.14 -0.13
C CYS A 120 -0.93 -0.64 -0.50
N MET A 121 -1.88 -0.10 -1.26
CA MET A 121 -1.77 1.27 -1.81
C MET A 121 -1.68 2.38 -0.76
N LYS A 122 -2.21 2.14 0.44
CA LYS A 122 -2.19 3.09 1.56
C LYS A 122 -0.99 2.91 2.49
N GLU A 123 -0.16 1.91 2.23
CA GLU A 123 1.01 1.61 3.05
C GLU A 123 2.15 2.63 2.82
N PRO A 124 3.04 2.83 3.81
CA PRO A 124 4.18 3.72 3.69
C PRO A 124 5.02 3.44 2.44
N GLY A 125 5.20 4.49 1.63
CA GLY A 125 6.03 4.46 0.43
C GLY A 125 5.35 3.93 -0.84
N ALA A 126 4.10 3.45 -0.76
CA ALA A 126 3.33 2.97 -1.91
C ALA A 126 2.98 4.09 -2.92
N VAL A 127 1.96 4.89 -2.61
CA VAL A 127 1.46 5.98 -3.48
C VAL A 127 1.39 7.28 -2.69
N PRO A 128 1.92 8.41 -3.22
CA PRO A 128 1.77 9.71 -2.58
C PRO A 128 0.29 10.06 -2.37
N LYS A 129 -0.05 10.59 -1.20
CA LYS A 129 -1.44 10.91 -0.82
C LYS A 129 -2.12 11.92 -1.75
N SER A 130 -1.34 12.72 -2.47
CA SER A 130 -1.81 13.71 -3.45
C SER A 130 -2.20 13.11 -4.80
N ILE A 131 -1.91 11.83 -5.04
CA ILE A 131 -2.25 11.14 -6.29
C ILE A 131 -3.50 10.31 -6.07
N THR A 132 -4.51 10.57 -6.89
CA THR A 132 -5.69 9.71 -7.05
C THR A 132 -5.62 9.06 -8.42
N PHE A 133 -6.00 7.80 -8.51
CA PHE A 133 -6.15 7.13 -9.79
C PHE A 133 -7.63 7.03 -10.12
N ASP A 134 -7.99 7.50 -11.32
CA ASP A 134 -9.29 7.18 -11.89
C ASP A 134 -9.26 5.71 -12.33
N HIS A 135 -10.05 4.91 -11.63
CA HIS A 135 -10.19 3.49 -11.91
C HIS A 135 -11.60 3.27 -12.48
N ASP A 136 -11.71 3.41 -13.79
CA ASP A 136 -12.84 2.88 -14.58
C ASP A 136 -12.69 1.36 -14.76
#